data_AF-A0A7S1JV36-F1
#
_entry.id   AF-A0A7S1JV36-F1
#
_cell.length_a   1.000
_cell.length_b   1.000
_cell.length_c   1.000
_cell.angle_alpha   90.00
_cell.angle_beta   90.00
_cell.angle_gamma   90.00
#
_symmetry.space_group_name_H-M   'P 1'
#
loop_
_entity.id
_entity.type
_entity.pdbx_description
1 polymer ?
#
loop_
_entity_poly.entity_id
_entity_poly.type
_entity_poly.pdbx_seq_one_letter_code
_entity_poly.pdbx_strand_id
1 'polypeptide(L)'
;TDQPTEAHERTLLSFYRQLIQRDPTLATERDLGGMNLLHSAAMRPPVWSQQFIESYIDLLVANGADITAVDSEERTPLHHAAFWGSHRVAASFCRRLTAADINRGQPNEPTNTVLTYAARQLDEFTQRLRDNNTGQAAKDRLTIRIPHVRTTIRVLLQAGADIALMPTATEEDRHCRKLVLAELMALPKQLPIREPRPSTVEAQERLQKMKEHRDKRKGRQATRQANEAPTAADLARQQREADANAEALIREEEEAANKKKEAAKAKGKKGKGKRGKGQHSATSTPTAAGSRQGGEDDRADSTGAADDDDQPDPNDEDSDALLLASAFAQRAIESRKQANNPKQPKGSTHPPFSPFQP
;
A
#
# COMPACT_ATOMS: atom_id res chain seq x y z
N THR A 1 -6.00 11.78 -31.30
CA THR A 1 -5.09 11.93 -30.15
C THR A 1 -5.78 12.77 -29.10
N ASP A 2 -6.51 12.11 -28.19
CA ASP A 2 -7.18 12.77 -27.06
C ASP A 2 -6.14 13.10 -25.98
N GLN A 3 -5.49 14.26 -26.08
CA GLN A 3 -4.83 14.80 -24.90
C GLN A 3 -5.91 15.14 -23.86
N PRO A 4 -5.73 14.77 -22.59
CA PRO A 4 -6.72 15.06 -21.56
C PRO A 4 -6.93 16.57 -21.48
N THR A 5 -8.19 16.99 -21.64
CA THR A 5 -8.52 18.42 -21.51
C THR A 5 -8.45 18.85 -20.05
N GLU A 6 -8.23 20.14 -19.81
CA GLU A 6 -8.18 20.69 -18.46
C GLU A 6 -9.47 20.39 -17.64
N ALA A 7 -10.63 20.31 -18.32
CA ALA A 7 -11.89 19.91 -17.70
C ALA A 7 -11.89 18.44 -17.26
N HIS A 8 -11.34 17.53 -18.08
CA HIS A 8 -11.17 16.13 -17.70
C HIS A 8 -10.21 15.99 -16.51
N GLU A 9 -9.09 16.72 -16.52
CA GLU A 9 -8.12 16.73 -15.43
C GLU A 9 -8.73 17.23 -14.11
N ARG A 10 -9.50 18.33 -14.15
CA ARG A 10 -10.22 18.84 -12.97
C ARG A 10 -11.22 17.82 -12.44
N THR A 11 -11.98 17.19 -13.32
CA THR A 11 -12.98 16.18 -12.97
C THR A 11 -12.30 14.97 -12.31
N LEU A 12 -11.24 14.45 -12.92
CA LEU A 12 -10.47 13.32 -12.39
C LEU A 12 -9.85 13.64 -11.02
N LEU A 13 -9.26 14.82 -10.87
CA LEU A 13 -8.72 15.27 -9.59
C LEU A 13 -9.80 15.42 -8.51
N SER A 14 -11.02 15.82 -8.88
CA SER A 14 -12.15 15.85 -7.94
C SER A 14 -12.53 14.46 -7.43
N PHE A 15 -12.50 13.44 -8.30
CA PHE A 15 -12.72 12.05 -7.89
C PHE A 15 -11.65 11.55 -6.93
N TYR A 16 -10.37 11.83 -7.20
CA TYR A 16 -9.28 11.48 -6.28
C TYR A 16 -9.45 12.14 -4.91
N ARG A 17 -9.83 13.43 -4.87
CA ARG A 17 -10.12 14.12 -3.60
C ARG A 17 -11.25 13.46 -2.84
N GLN A 18 -12.36 13.11 -3.50
CA GLN A 18 -13.50 12.46 -2.85
C GLN A 18 -13.13 11.09 -2.29
N LEU A 19 -12.31 10.32 -3.02
CA LEU A 19 -11.91 8.98 -2.59
C LEU A 19 -10.97 9.04 -1.39
N ILE A 20 -9.98 9.93 -1.40
CA ILE A 20 -9.11 10.16 -0.24
C ILE A 20 -9.87 10.76 0.95
N GLN A 21 -10.89 11.60 0.70
CA GLN A 21 -11.74 12.12 1.77
C GLN A 21 -12.57 11.02 2.45
N ARG A 22 -13.03 10.03 1.68
CA ARG A 22 -13.76 8.87 2.23
C ARG A 22 -12.84 7.89 2.94
N ASP A 23 -11.67 7.65 2.37
CA ASP A 23 -10.67 6.76 2.93
C ASP A 23 -9.26 7.37 2.78
N PRO A 24 -8.77 8.07 3.82
CA PRO A 24 -7.44 8.66 3.79
C PRO A 24 -6.31 7.64 3.71
N THR A 25 -6.55 6.37 4.07
CA THR A 25 -5.51 5.33 4.08
C THR A 25 -5.04 4.96 2.68
N LEU A 26 -5.89 5.20 1.66
CA LEU A 26 -5.57 5.00 0.25
C LEU A 26 -4.33 5.79 -0.17
N ALA A 27 -4.10 6.98 0.37
CA ALA A 27 -2.93 7.80 0.01
C ALA A 27 -1.60 7.14 0.43
N THR A 28 -1.62 6.29 1.46
CA THR A 28 -0.46 5.61 2.04
C THR A 28 -0.36 4.14 1.64
N GLU A 29 -1.25 3.65 0.78
CA GLU A 29 -1.25 2.26 0.34
C GLU A 29 0.06 1.91 -0.38
N ARG A 30 0.52 0.68 -0.13
CA ARG A 30 1.68 0.09 -0.80
C ARG A 30 1.27 -1.25 -1.38
N ASP A 31 1.75 -1.56 -2.59
CA ASP A 31 1.51 -2.85 -3.23
C ASP A 31 2.46 -3.94 -2.70
N LEU A 32 2.40 -5.13 -3.30
CA LEU A 32 3.24 -6.27 -2.92
C LEU A 32 4.74 -6.03 -3.16
N GLY A 33 5.09 -5.13 -4.10
CA GLY A 33 6.46 -4.68 -4.35
C GLY A 33 6.89 -3.51 -3.47
N GLY A 34 6.08 -3.12 -2.47
CA GLY A 34 6.35 -1.96 -1.63
C GLY A 34 6.20 -0.61 -2.36
N MET A 35 5.71 -0.60 -3.59
CA MET A 35 5.47 0.62 -4.35
C MET A 35 4.26 1.34 -3.78
N ASN A 36 4.37 2.66 -3.65
CA ASN A 36 3.24 3.52 -3.32
C ASN A 36 2.65 4.19 -4.57
N LEU A 37 1.56 4.94 -4.40
CA LEU A 37 0.90 5.65 -5.51
C LEU A 37 1.82 6.62 -6.29
N LEU A 38 2.88 7.14 -5.65
CA LEU A 38 3.84 8.03 -6.31
C LEU A 38 4.78 7.26 -7.26
N HIS A 39 5.09 5.99 -6.97
CA HIS A 39 5.77 5.10 -7.92
C HIS A 39 4.89 4.88 -9.14
N SER A 40 3.61 4.52 -8.94
CA SER A 40 2.67 4.31 -10.04
C SER A 40 2.51 5.56 -10.90
N ALA A 41 2.46 6.75 -10.30
CA ALA A 41 2.43 8.02 -11.04
C ALA A 41 3.70 8.24 -11.88
N ALA A 42 4.86 7.84 -11.35
CA ALA A 42 6.15 7.98 -12.01
C ALA A 42 6.33 7.04 -13.20
N MET A 43 5.62 5.92 -13.27
CA MET A 43 5.66 4.99 -14.42
C MET A 43 4.78 5.43 -15.59
N ARG A 44 3.93 6.44 -15.41
CA ARG A 44 2.95 6.85 -16.43
C ARG A 44 3.59 7.81 -17.44
N PRO A 45 3.29 7.65 -18.74
CA PRO A 45 3.70 8.61 -19.75
C PRO A 45 3.27 10.06 -19.38
N PRO A 46 4.04 11.08 -19.78
CA PRO A 46 3.79 12.47 -19.41
C PRO A 46 2.64 13.13 -20.20
N VAL A 47 1.49 12.47 -20.25
CA VAL A 47 0.27 12.88 -20.98
C VAL A 47 -0.54 13.95 -20.23
N TRP A 48 -0.42 14.00 -18.91
CA TRP A 48 -1.13 14.95 -18.06
C TRP A 48 -0.40 16.29 -17.99
N SER A 49 -1.13 17.37 -17.76
CA SER A 49 -0.56 18.70 -17.56
C SER A 49 0.33 18.75 -16.30
N GLN A 50 1.28 19.69 -16.29
CA GLN A 50 2.14 19.92 -15.13
C GLN A 50 1.31 20.24 -13.88
N GLN A 51 0.26 21.05 -14.04
CA GLN A 51 -0.61 21.49 -12.95
C GLN A 51 -1.39 20.32 -12.34
N PHE A 52 -1.85 19.40 -13.18
CA PHE A 52 -2.52 18.18 -12.70
C PHE A 52 -1.54 17.31 -11.90
N ILE A 53 -0.36 17.05 -12.44
CA ILE A 53 0.67 16.24 -11.75
C ILE A 53 1.06 16.85 -10.40
N GLU A 54 1.27 18.17 -10.35
CA GLU A 54 1.55 18.88 -9.10
C GLU A 54 0.39 18.73 -8.10
N SER A 55 -0.85 18.95 -8.54
CA SER A 55 -2.03 18.87 -7.67
C SER A 55 -2.30 17.44 -7.17
N TYR A 56 -2.01 16.43 -8.00
CA TYR A 56 -2.15 15.02 -7.63
C TYR A 56 -1.11 14.63 -6.58
N ILE A 57 0.16 15.00 -6.79
CA ILE A 57 1.23 14.75 -5.83
C ILE A 57 0.96 15.49 -4.51
N ASP A 58 0.52 16.75 -4.56
CA ASP A 58 0.17 17.51 -3.37
C ASP A 58 -0.96 16.85 -2.58
N LEU A 59 -1.98 16.34 -3.27
CA LEU A 59 -3.08 15.61 -2.65
C LEU A 59 -2.56 14.37 -1.90
N LEU A 60 -1.67 13.58 -2.52
CA LEU A 60 -1.12 12.38 -1.90
C LEU A 60 -0.21 12.71 -0.71
N VAL A 61 0.74 13.61 -0.89
CA VAL A 61 1.70 14.01 0.15
C VAL A 61 1.00 14.66 1.34
N ALA A 62 -0.02 15.50 1.11
CA ALA A 62 -0.83 16.09 2.18
C ALA A 62 -1.59 15.03 3.00
N ASN A 63 -1.86 13.86 2.41
CA ASN A 63 -2.51 12.73 3.07
C ASN A 63 -1.50 11.65 3.52
N GLY A 64 -0.21 11.97 3.57
CA GLY A 64 0.81 11.15 4.21
C GLY A 64 1.58 10.21 3.28
N ALA A 65 1.35 10.28 1.96
CA ALA A 65 2.18 9.55 1.02
C ALA A 65 3.65 9.99 1.14
N ASP A 66 4.54 9.01 1.33
CA ASP A 66 5.97 9.27 1.42
C ASP A 66 6.60 9.38 0.01
N ILE A 67 7.03 10.59 -0.34
CA ILE A 67 7.68 10.90 -1.63
C ILE A 67 9.07 10.26 -1.77
N THR A 68 9.68 9.85 -0.66
CA THR A 68 11.01 9.21 -0.59
C THR A 68 10.94 7.71 -0.31
N ALA A 69 9.74 7.14 -0.28
CA ALA A 69 9.53 5.71 -0.05
C ALA A 69 10.32 4.88 -1.06
N VAL A 70 10.81 3.71 -0.63
CA VAL A 70 11.54 2.78 -1.51
C VAL A 70 10.73 1.52 -1.78
N ASP A 71 10.72 1.04 -3.02
CA ASP A 71 10.16 -0.27 -3.40
C ASP A 71 11.04 -1.44 -2.93
N SER A 72 10.67 -2.67 -3.27
CA SER A 72 11.43 -3.89 -2.94
C SER A 72 12.81 -3.95 -3.58
N GLU A 73 13.05 -3.17 -4.63
CA GLU A 73 14.35 -3.01 -5.27
C GLU A 73 15.09 -1.77 -4.74
N GLU A 74 14.65 -1.23 -3.61
CA GLU A 74 15.23 -0.05 -2.95
C GLU A 74 15.16 1.24 -3.79
N ARG A 75 14.30 1.28 -4.82
CA ARG A 75 14.15 2.42 -5.72
C ARG A 75 13.08 3.37 -5.22
N THR A 76 13.35 4.66 -5.33
CA THR A 76 12.38 5.72 -5.00
C THR A 76 11.43 6.00 -6.18
N PRO A 77 10.29 6.70 -5.98
CA PRO A 77 9.47 7.19 -7.09
C PRO A 77 10.27 8.00 -8.13
N LEU A 78 11.32 8.71 -7.71
CA LEU A 78 12.15 9.48 -8.62
C LEU A 78 13.03 8.60 -9.52
N HIS A 79 13.48 7.42 -9.05
CA HIS A 79 14.17 6.44 -9.90
C HIS A 79 13.25 5.93 -11.01
N HIS A 80 11.99 5.61 -10.68
CA HIS A 80 10.98 5.24 -11.68
C HIS A 80 10.70 6.39 -12.66
N ALA A 81 10.60 7.64 -12.18
CA ALA A 81 10.38 8.78 -13.07
C ALA A 81 11.54 8.99 -14.05
N ALA A 82 12.78 8.78 -13.58
CA ALA A 82 13.99 8.78 -14.39
C ALA A 82 13.97 7.70 -15.48
N PHE A 83 13.63 6.46 -15.11
CA PHE A 83 13.54 5.32 -16.03
C PHE A 83 12.43 5.48 -17.08
N TRP A 84 11.24 5.91 -16.67
CA TRP A 84 10.09 6.04 -17.57
C TRP A 84 10.08 7.35 -18.38
N GLY A 85 10.98 8.29 -18.08
CA GLY A 85 11.02 9.59 -18.75
C GLY A 85 9.88 10.51 -18.31
N SER A 86 9.35 10.31 -17.12
CA SER A 86 8.19 11.04 -16.58
C SER A 86 8.59 12.44 -16.09
N HIS A 87 9.12 13.25 -17.00
CA HIS A 87 9.75 14.54 -16.72
C HIS A 87 8.87 15.51 -15.91
N ARG A 88 7.55 15.49 -16.09
CA ARG A 88 6.61 16.31 -15.30
C ARG A 88 6.54 15.89 -13.84
N VAL A 89 6.54 14.58 -13.59
CA VAL A 89 6.59 13.97 -12.26
C VAL A 89 7.95 14.23 -11.63
N ALA A 90 9.04 13.98 -12.37
CA ALA A 90 10.40 14.26 -11.93
C ALA A 90 10.57 15.74 -11.53
N ALA A 91 10.08 16.69 -12.35
CA ALA A 91 10.13 18.12 -12.04
C ALA A 91 9.32 18.47 -10.78
N SER A 92 8.18 17.81 -10.57
CA SER A 92 7.36 17.97 -9.38
C SER A 92 8.08 17.44 -8.13
N PHE A 93 8.72 16.27 -8.22
CA PHE A 93 9.50 15.69 -7.13
C PHE A 93 10.73 16.54 -6.80
N CYS A 94 11.50 16.97 -7.80
CA CYS A 94 12.70 17.78 -7.60
C CYS A 94 12.43 19.10 -6.85
N ARG A 95 11.24 19.68 -6.98
CA ARG A 95 10.85 20.89 -6.21
C ARG A 95 10.51 20.60 -4.73
N ARG A 96 10.26 19.35 -4.38
CA ARG A 96 9.82 18.90 -3.05
C ARG A 96 10.91 18.15 -2.29
N LEU A 97 11.92 17.64 -3.00
CA LEU A 97 13.01 16.83 -2.47
C LEU A 97 14.24 17.69 -2.15
N THR A 98 15.06 17.22 -1.21
CA THR A 98 16.36 17.83 -0.94
C THR A 98 17.40 17.37 -1.96
N ALA A 99 18.54 18.07 -2.03
CA ALA A 99 19.66 17.65 -2.87
C ALA A 99 20.20 16.25 -2.48
N ALA A 100 20.13 15.89 -1.19
CA ALA A 100 20.52 14.56 -0.72
C ALA A 100 19.55 13.48 -1.22
N ASP A 101 18.25 13.76 -1.26
CA ASP A 101 17.24 12.83 -1.78
C ASP A 101 17.37 12.62 -3.29
N ILE A 102 17.68 13.69 -4.04
CA ILE A 102 17.91 13.63 -5.49
C ILE A 102 19.16 12.80 -5.79
N ASN A 103 20.22 12.97 -5.01
CA ASN A 103 21.49 12.28 -5.18
C ASN A 103 21.59 10.95 -4.42
N ARG A 104 20.47 10.46 -3.88
CA ARG A 104 20.41 9.18 -3.18
C ARG A 104 20.61 8.05 -4.18
N GLY A 105 21.69 7.28 -4.01
CA GLY A 105 21.86 5.98 -4.66
C GLY A 105 21.11 4.86 -3.92
N GLN A 106 21.06 3.68 -4.54
CA GLN A 106 20.54 2.48 -3.89
C GLN A 106 21.49 2.03 -2.75
N PRO A 107 20.97 1.51 -1.63
CA PRO A 107 21.77 1.01 -0.51
C PRO A 107 22.92 0.07 -0.91
N ASN A 108 22.67 -0.85 -1.85
CA ASN A 108 23.68 -1.80 -2.32
C ASN A 108 24.56 -1.28 -3.46
N GLU A 109 24.11 -0.22 -4.15
CA GLU A 109 24.82 0.37 -5.28
C GLU A 109 24.71 1.91 -5.22
N PRO A 110 25.56 2.59 -4.41
CA PRO A 110 25.45 4.03 -4.18
C PRO A 110 25.67 4.89 -5.43
N THR A 111 26.38 4.35 -6.43
CA THR A 111 26.57 4.99 -7.75
C THR A 111 25.32 4.95 -8.61
N ASN A 112 24.34 4.10 -8.26
CA ASN A 112 23.07 3.97 -8.96
C ASN A 112 22.08 5.03 -8.49
N THR A 113 22.44 6.28 -8.75
CA THR A 113 21.60 7.45 -8.51
C THR A 113 20.50 7.56 -9.57
N VAL A 114 19.49 8.41 -9.32
CA VAL A 114 18.44 8.71 -10.31
C VAL A 114 18.99 9.22 -11.65
N LEU A 115 20.11 9.93 -11.63
CA LEU A 115 20.77 10.43 -12.85
C LEU A 115 21.46 9.29 -13.61
N THR A 116 22.13 8.39 -12.89
CA THR A 116 22.71 7.17 -13.47
C THR A 116 21.62 6.32 -14.12
N TYR A 117 20.50 6.12 -13.43
CA TYR A 117 19.35 5.35 -13.93
C TYR A 117 18.78 5.93 -15.24
N ALA A 118 18.56 7.25 -15.29
CA ALA A 118 18.10 7.92 -16.51
C ALA A 118 19.10 7.80 -17.67
N ALA A 119 20.40 7.88 -17.37
CA ALA A 119 21.46 7.83 -18.36
C ALA A 119 21.59 6.44 -19.00
N ARG A 120 21.61 5.37 -18.17
CA ARG A 120 21.63 3.98 -18.64
C ARG A 120 20.43 3.68 -19.52
N GLN A 121 19.24 4.13 -19.09
CA GLN A 121 18.04 3.91 -19.87
C GLN A 121 18.06 4.65 -21.22
N LEU A 122 18.57 5.88 -21.25
CA LEU A 122 18.73 6.63 -22.50
C LEU A 122 19.71 5.93 -23.45
N ASP A 123 20.80 5.38 -22.92
CA ASP A 123 21.77 4.63 -23.70
C ASP A 123 21.13 3.38 -24.31
N GLU A 124 20.51 2.54 -23.49
CA GLU A 124 19.80 1.33 -23.92
C GLU A 124 18.76 1.63 -25.01
N PHE A 125 17.92 2.65 -24.83
CA PHE A 125 16.95 3.05 -25.84
C PHE A 125 17.59 3.54 -27.13
N THR A 126 18.71 4.24 -27.04
CA THR A 126 19.45 4.72 -28.22
C THR A 126 20.10 3.55 -28.96
N GLN A 127 20.59 2.54 -28.25
CA GLN A 127 21.16 1.33 -28.83
C GLN A 127 20.07 0.49 -29.52
N ARG A 128 18.96 0.20 -28.83
CA ARG A 128 17.80 -0.53 -29.39
C ARG A 128 17.20 0.17 -30.62
N LEU A 129 17.15 1.50 -30.63
CA LEU A 129 16.67 2.23 -31.80
C LEU A 129 17.58 2.04 -33.04
N ARG A 130 18.90 1.90 -32.84
CA ARG A 130 19.88 1.68 -33.90
C ARG A 130 19.99 0.22 -34.33
N ASP A 131 19.61 -0.70 -33.46
CA ASP A 131 19.65 -2.12 -33.75
C ASP A 131 18.68 -2.47 -34.90
N ASN A 132 19.19 -3.21 -35.88
CA ASN A 132 18.43 -3.63 -37.05
C ASN A 132 17.41 -4.72 -36.71
N ASN A 133 17.64 -5.49 -35.64
CA ASN A 133 16.75 -6.57 -35.20
C ASN A 133 15.53 -6.05 -34.41
N THR A 134 15.60 -4.81 -33.91
CA THR A 134 14.49 -4.19 -33.19
C THR A 134 13.34 -3.88 -34.17
N GLY A 135 12.16 -4.49 -33.92
CA GLY A 135 10.97 -4.33 -34.74
C GLY A 135 10.46 -2.89 -34.82
N GLN A 136 9.79 -2.53 -35.92
CA GLN A 136 9.37 -1.15 -36.19
C GLN A 136 8.46 -0.58 -35.10
N ALA A 137 7.51 -1.36 -34.58
CA ALA A 137 6.62 -0.91 -33.51
C ALA A 137 7.39 -0.54 -32.23
N ALA A 138 8.45 -1.28 -31.90
CA ALA A 138 9.33 -0.95 -30.77
C ALA A 138 10.12 0.34 -31.06
N LYS A 139 10.65 0.50 -32.28
CA LYS A 139 11.33 1.74 -32.70
C LYS A 139 10.42 2.97 -32.61
N ASP A 140 9.15 2.83 -32.98
CA ASP A 140 8.17 3.92 -32.89
C ASP A 140 7.95 4.35 -31.42
N ARG A 141 7.84 3.39 -30.50
CA ARG A 141 7.74 3.66 -29.05
C ARG A 141 8.99 4.34 -28.51
N LEU A 142 10.18 3.86 -28.89
CA LEU A 142 11.45 4.44 -28.47
C LEU A 142 11.60 5.88 -28.97
N THR A 143 11.16 6.16 -30.19
CA THR A 143 11.16 7.51 -30.78
C THR A 143 10.33 8.49 -29.95
N ILE A 144 9.26 8.03 -29.32
CA ILE A 144 8.43 8.82 -28.40
C ILE A 144 9.09 8.93 -27.01
N ARG A 145 9.68 7.85 -26.50
CA ARG A 145 10.21 7.79 -25.11
C ARG A 145 11.55 8.49 -24.93
N ILE A 146 12.47 8.39 -25.91
CA ILE A 146 13.81 8.99 -25.84
C ILE A 146 13.77 10.51 -25.52
N PRO A 147 12.96 11.34 -26.20
CA PRO A 147 12.83 12.76 -25.86
C PRO A 147 12.40 13.02 -24.41
N HIS A 148 11.54 12.16 -23.87
CA HIS A 148 11.05 12.26 -22.50
C HIS A 148 12.13 11.93 -21.46
N VAL A 149 12.94 10.90 -21.71
CA VAL A 149 14.10 10.58 -20.86
C VAL A 149 15.14 11.70 -20.91
N ARG A 150 15.48 12.22 -22.10
CA ARG A 150 16.36 13.39 -22.25
C ARG A 150 15.88 14.60 -21.45
N THR A 151 14.58 14.89 -21.55
CA THR A 151 13.97 15.99 -20.78
C THR A 151 14.06 15.73 -19.28
N THR A 152 13.91 14.47 -18.86
CA THR A 152 14.04 14.08 -17.45
C THR A 152 15.47 14.26 -16.94
N ILE A 153 16.49 13.86 -17.70
CA ILE A 153 17.90 14.12 -17.39
C ILE A 153 18.14 15.62 -17.20
N ARG A 154 17.63 16.47 -18.10
CA ARG A 154 17.76 17.93 -17.99
C ARG A 154 17.13 18.47 -16.71
N VAL A 155 15.94 17.98 -16.35
CA VAL A 155 15.25 18.34 -15.10
C VAL A 155 16.07 17.96 -13.88
N LEU A 156 16.63 16.74 -13.85
CA LEU A 156 17.47 16.27 -12.76
C LEU A 156 18.74 17.12 -12.60
N LEU A 157 19.42 17.44 -13.71
CA LEU A 157 20.60 18.30 -13.73
C LEU A 157 20.28 19.71 -13.21
N GLN A 158 19.16 20.29 -13.65
CA GLN A 158 18.69 21.60 -13.15
C GLN A 158 18.35 21.58 -11.66
N ALA A 159 17.95 20.43 -11.13
CA ALA A 159 17.64 20.22 -9.72
C ALA A 159 18.87 19.91 -8.85
N GLY A 160 20.08 19.89 -9.43
CA GLY A 160 21.32 19.63 -8.70
C GLY A 160 21.69 18.16 -8.58
N ALA A 161 21.26 17.30 -9.51
CA ALA A 161 21.78 15.95 -9.62
C ALA A 161 23.28 15.98 -9.98
N ASP A 162 24.09 15.28 -9.18
CA ASP A 162 25.54 15.33 -9.24
C ASP A 162 26.09 14.30 -10.23
N ILE A 163 26.69 14.80 -11.30
CA ILE A 163 27.34 13.99 -12.32
C ILE A 163 28.54 13.26 -11.72
N ALA A 164 29.22 13.81 -10.71
CA ALA A 164 30.38 13.17 -10.08
C ALA A 164 30.05 11.81 -9.44
N LEU A 165 28.79 11.57 -9.08
CA LEU A 165 28.33 10.29 -8.52
C LEU A 165 28.06 9.21 -9.57
N MET A 166 28.03 9.57 -10.86
CA MET A 166 27.88 8.59 -11.93
C MET A 166 29.10 7.66 -11.99
N PRO A 167 28.90 6.35 -12.18
CA PRO A 167 29.99 5.40 -12.30
C PRO A 167 30.88 5.71 -13.52
N THR A 168 32.10 5.19 -13.51
CA THR A 168 33.08 5.33 -14.60
C THR A 168 33.90 4.05 -14.84
N ALA A 169 33.52 2.96 -14.17
CA ALA A 169 34.30 1.74 -14.12
C ALA A 169 34.28 1.04 -15.50
N THR A 170 33.10 0.94 -16.11
CA THR A 170 32.89 0.29 -17.40
C THR A 170 32.88 1.28 -18.57
N GLU A 171 33.01 0.77 -19.80
CA GLU A 171 32.80 1.60 -20.99
C GLU A 171 31.36 2.10 -21.10
N GLU A 172 30.37 1.28 -20.69
CA GLU A 172 28.96 1.66 -20.61
C GLU A 172 28.78 2.86 -19.68
N ASP A 173 29.40 2.83 -18.49
CA ASP A 173 29.34 3.93 -17.52
C ASP A 173 29.87 5.24 -18.11
N ARG A 174 31.04 5.18 -18.76
CA ARG A 174 31.67 6.34 -19.40
C ARG A 174 30.82 6.84 -20.57
N HIS A 175 30.17 5.94 -21.31
CA HIS A 175 29.26 6.31 -22.37
C HIS A 175 28.02 7.04 -21.83
N CYS A 176 27.37 6.49 -20.80
CA CYS A 176 26.24 7.09 -20.10
C CYS A 176 26.59 8.49 -19.58
N ARG A 177 27.76 8.65 -18.95
CA ARG A 177 28.27 9.95 -18.48
C ARG A 177 28.43 10.94 -19.63
N LYS A 178 28.96 10.50 -20.78
CA LYS A 178 29.10 11.33 -21.97
C LYS A 178 27.76 11.80 -22.53
N LEU A 179 26.72 10.96 -22.49
CA LEU A 179 25.36 11.33 -22.88
C LEU A 179 24.80 12.42 -21.96
N VAL A 180 24.95 12.27 -20.64
CA VAL A 180 24.51 13.29 -19.67
C VAL A 180 25.24 14.62 -19.87
N LEU A 181 26.55 14.59 -20.10
CA LEU A 181 27.32 15.81 -20.40
C LEU A 181 26.86 16.48 -21.70
N ALA A 182 26.49 15.71 -22.72
CA ALA A 182 25.91 16.26 -23.95
C ALA A 182 24.56 16.95 -23.68
N GLU A 183 23.68 16.35 -22.86
CA GLU A 183 22.41 16.96 -22.46
C GLU A 183 22.61 18.22 -21.61
N LEU A 184 23.63 18.24 -20.73
CA LEU A 184 24.03 19.42 -19.96
C LEU A 184 24.46 20.58 -20.89
N MET A 185 25.31 20.29 -21.89
CA MET A 185 25.78 21.31 -22.85
C MET A 185 24.66 21.79 -23.78
N ALA A 186 23.65 20.95 -24.02
CA ALA A 186 22.47 21.28 -24.80
C ALA A 186 21.38 22.03 -24.00
N LEU A 187 21.59 22.29 -22.70
CA LEU A 187 20.70 23.16 -21.94
C LEU A 187 20.75 24.59 -22.53
N PRO A 188 19.60 25.21 -22.84
CA PRO A 188 19.58 26.60 -23.28
C PRO A 188 20.29 27.49 -22.25
N LYS A 189 21.28 28.30 -22.69
CA LYS A 189 22.12 29.15 -21.83
C LYS A 189 21.37 30.20 -20.99
N GLN A 190 20.06 30.32 -21.09
CA GLN A 190 19.27 31.26 -20.30
C GLN A 190 17.86 30.72 -20.11
N LEU A 191 17.55 30.25 -18.90
CA LEU A 191 16.22 30.44 -18.31
C LEU A 191 16.44 30.59 -16.80
N PRO A 192 15.98 31.70 -16.19
CA PRO A 192 16.14 31.91 -14.77
C PRO A 192 15.45 30.77 -14.05
N ILE A 193 16.16 30.21 -13.08
CA ILE A 193 15.57 29.40 -12.02
C ILE A 193 14.32 30.15 -11.58
N ARG A 194 13.14 29.60 -11.90
CA ARG A 194 11.90 30.15 -11.37
C ARG A 194 11.96 29.79 -9.91
N GLU A 195 12.45 30.73 -9.09
CA GLU A 195 12.43 30.64 -7.64
C GLU A 195 11.07 30.05 -7.22
N PRO A 196 11.04 29.19 -6.20
CA PRO A 196 9.79 28.64 -5.69
C PRO A 196 8.83 29.82 -5.49
N ARG A 197 7.70 29.79 -6.21
CA ARG A 197 6.70 30.86 -6.12
C ARG A 197 6.41 31.08 -4.63
N PRO A 198 6.16 32.31 -4.15
CA PRO A 198 5.83 32.54 -2.74
C PRO A 198 4.67 31.65 -2.25
N SER A 199 3.75 31.26 -3.15
CA SER A 199 2.69 30.28 -2.87
C SER A 199 3.17 28.88 -2.45
N THR A 200 4.33 28.42 -2.92
CA THR A 200 4.93 27.13 -2.54
C THR A 200 5.59 27.19 -1.17
N VAL A 201 6.23 28.31 -0.83
CA VAL A 201 6.80 28.55 0.51
C VAL A 201 5.67 28.70 1.53
N GLU A 202 4.62 29.46 1.19
CA GLU A 202 3.41 29.59 2.01
C GLU A 202 2.68 28.26 2.18
N ALA A 203 2.61 27.43 1.13
CA ALA A 203 2.02 26.09 1.22
C ALA A 203 2.84 25.15 2.11
N GLN A 204 4.17 25.20 2.03
CA GLN A 204 5.06 24.46 2.92
C GLN A 204 4.93 24.93 4.38
N GLU A 205 4.85 26.24 4.61
CA GLU A 205 4.66 26.80 5.95
C GLU A 205 3.27 26.44 6.53
N ARG A 206 2.22 26.45 5.71
CA ARG A 206 0.88 25.98 6.10
C ARG A 206 0.89 24.48 6.43
N LEU A 207 1.61 23.67 5.66
CA LEU A 207 1.75 22.24 5.92
C LEU A 207 2.51 21.97 7.22
N GLN A 208 3.57 22.74 7.50
CA GLN A 208 4.32 22.68 8.75
C GLN A 208 3.42 23.02 9.95
N LYS A 209 2.66 24.13 9.88
CA LYS A 209 1.70 24.53 10.91
C LYS A 209 0.60 23.48 11.11
N MET A 210 0.12 22.84 10.04
CA MET A 210 -0.85 21.75 10.13
C MET A 210 -0.28 20.52 10.84
N LYS A 211 0.96 20.12 10.54
CA LYS A 211 1.64 19.02 11.24
C LYS A 211 1.77 19.31 12.72
N GLU A 212 2.27 20.49 13.08
CA GLU A 212 2.39 20.93 14.48
C GLU A 212 1.04 20.93 15.22
N HIS A 213 -0.03 21.42 14.58
CA HIS A 213 -1.36 21.41 15.19
C HIS A 213 -1.89 19.99 15.37
N ARG A 214 -1.64 19.09 14.40
CA ARG A 214 -2.00 17.67 14.50
C ARG A 214 -1.26 16.99 15.65
N ASP A 215 0.04 17.26 15.78
CA ASP A 215 0.88 16.65 16.81
C ASP A 215 0.54 17.21 18.20
N LYS A 216 0.25 18.51 18.31
CA LYS A 216 -0.32 19.11 19.54
C LYS A 216 -1.66 18.48 19.93
N ARG A 217 -2.54 18.21 18.95
CA ARG A 217 -3.84 17.55 19.20
C ARG A 217 -3.65 16.11 19.64
N LYS A 218 -2.74 15.35 19.01
CA LYS A 218 -2.37 13.99 19.42
C LYS A 218 -1.79 13.99 20.83
N GLY A 219 -0.89 14.91 21.15
CA GLY A 219 -0.32 15.08 22.48
C GLY A 219 -1.41 15.30 23.53
N ARG A 220 -2.30 16.28 23.31
CA ARG A 220 -3.44 16.56 24.22
C ARG A 220 -4.38 15.36 24.36
N GLN A 221 -4.62 14.61 23.30
CA GLN A 221 -5.48 13.43 23.33
C GLN A 221 -4.82 12.29 24.12
N ALA A 222 -3.51 12.08 23.96
CA ALA A 222 -2.74 11.13 24.76
C ALA A 222 -2.73 11.54 26.25
N THR A 223 -2.59 12.83 26.57
CA THR A 223 -2.66 13.31 27.96
C THR A 223 -4.05 13.11 28.58
N ARG A 224 -5.12 13.35 27.81
CA ARG A 224 -6.49 13.07 28.27
C ARG A 224 -6.72 11.59 28.50
N GLN A 225 -6.30 10.73 27.58
CA GLN A 225 -6.40 9.28 27.73
C GLN A 225 -5.59 8.76 28.92
N ALA A 226 -4.41 9.34 29.20
CA ALA A 226 -3.62 9.01 30.37
C ALA A 226 -4.28 9.46 31.69
N ASN A 227 -4.99 10.59 31.69
CA ASN A 227 -5.71 11.10 32.86
C ASN A 227 -7.08 10.43 33.08
N GLU A 228 -7.69 9.87 32.03
CA GLU A 228 -8.95 9.13 32.07
C GLU A 228 -8.75 7.62 32.28
N ALA A 229 -7.51 7.12 32.16
CA ALA A 229 -7.19 5.72 32.43
C ALA A 229 -7.38 5.42 33.93
N PRO A 230 -8.10 4.33 34.29
CA PRO A 230 -8.32 3.98 35.69
C PRO A 230 -6.99 3.69 36.37
N THR A 231 -6.77 4.31 37.53
CA THR A 231 -5.53 4.15 38.29
C THR A 231 -5.42 2.70 38.79
N ALA A 232 -4.21 2.20 39.05
CA ALA A 232 -4.00 0.88 39.64
C ALA A 232 -4.80 0.67 40.95
N ALA A 233 -5.04 1.75 41.70
CA ALA A 233 -5.88 1.75 42.89
C ALA A 233 -7.39 1.58 42.58
N ASP A 234 -7.87 2.14 41.47
CA ASP A 234 -9.27 2.04 41.03
C ASP A 234 -9.57 0.64 40.48
N LEU A 235 -8.64 0.08 39.70
CA LEU A 235 -8.69 -1.32 39.26
C LEU A 235 -8.68 -2.29 40.45
N ALA A 236 -7.85 -2.03 41.46
CA ALA A 236 -7.83 -2.85 42.67
C ALA A 236 -9.12 -2.75 43.49
N ARG A 237 -9.82 -1.61 43.48
CA ARG A 237 -11.14 -1.46 44.09
C ARG A 237 -12.23 -2.20 43.32
N GLN A 238 -12.25 -2.04 41.99
CA GLN A 238 -13.19 -2.77 41.13
C GLN A 238 -13.01 -4.29 41.25
N GLN A 239 -11.78 -4.78 41.34
CA GLN A 239 -11.52 -6.19 41.54
C GLN A 239 -12.07 -6.69 42.89
N ARG A 240 -11.85 -5.93 43.99
CA ARG A 240 -12.40 -6.30 45.30
C ARG A 240 -13.92 -6.27 45.33
N GLU A 241 -14.56 -5.32 44.64
CA GLU A 241 -16.02 -5.29 44.50
C GLU A 241 -16.53 -6.48 43.70
N ALA A 242 -15.84 -6.85 42.61
CA ALA A 242 -16.16 -8.02 41.82
C ALA A 242 -16.02 -9.32 42.63
N ASP A 243 -14.94 -9.45 43.40
CA ASP A 243 -14.69 -10.61 44.27
C ASP A 243 -15.74 -10.69 45.40
N ALA A 244 -16.10 -9.56 46.02
CA ALA A 244 -17.14 -9.50 47.04
C ALA A 244 -18.54 -9.84 46.49
N ASN A 245 -18.87 -9.39 45.27
CA ASN A 245 -20.12 -9.76 44.61
C ASN A 245 -20.14 -11.25 44.25
N ALA A 246 -19.03 -11.82 43.80
CA ALA A 246 -18.92 -13.24 43.51
C ALA A 246 -19.12 -14.08 44.78
N GLU A 247 -18.53 -13.69 45.91
CA GLU A 247 -18.76 -14.37 47.19
C GLU A 247 -20.21 -14.25 47.67
N ALA A 248 -20.86 -13.09 47.46
CA ALA A 248 -22.26 -12.92 47.82
C ALA A 248 -23.19 -13.84 47.02
N LEU A 249 -22.95 -13.96 45.70
CA LEU A 249 -23.66 -14.90 44.82
C LEU A 249 -23.49 -16.35 45.26
N ILE A 250 -22.27 -16.75 45.64
CA ILE A 250 -21.99 -18.11 46.12
C ILE A 250 -22.74 -18.38 47.43
N ARG A 251 -22.73 -17.43 48.38
CA ARG A 251 -23.48 -17.56 49.65
C ARG A 251 -24.99 -17.66 49.41
N GLU A 252 -25.53 -16.86 48.50
CA GLU A 252 -26.95 -16.89 48.16
C GLU A 252 -27.35 -18.22 47.50
N GLU A 253 -26.49 -18.77 46.64
CA GLU A 253 -26.68 -20.08 46.02
C GLU A 253 -26.59 -21.22 47.04
N GLU A 254 -25.64 -21.17 47.97
CA GLU A 254 -25.51 -22.13 49.08
C GLU A 254 -26.72 -22.07 50.04
N GLU A 255 -27.21 -20.88 50.39
CA GLU A 255 -28.42 -20.71 51.19
C GLU A 255 -29.66 -21.24 50.46
N ALA A 256 -29.79 -20.98 49.16
CA ALA A 256 -30.87 -21.52 48.34
C ALA A 256 -30.80 -23.06 48.27
N ALA A 257 -29.60 -23.64 48.16
CA ALA A 257 -29.37 -25.08 48.18
C ALA A 257 -29.72 -25.71 49.54
N ASN A 258 -29.37 -25.05 50.65
CA ASN A 258 -29.72 -25.51 52.00
C ASN A 258 -31.22 -25.42 52.27
N LYS A 259 -31.90 -24.35 51.84
CA LYS A 259 -33.38 -24.24 51.91
C LYS A 259 -34.08 -25.35 51.11
N LYS A 260 -33.54 -25.70 49.93
CA LYS A 260 -34.04 -26.85 49.13
C LYS A 260 -33.81 -28.20 49.84
N LYS A 261 -32.66 -28.41 50.50
CA LYS A 261 -32.38 -29.63 51.29
C LYS A 261 -33.27 -29.75 52.53
N GLU A 262 -33.52 -28.66 53.25
CA GLU A 262 -34.45 -28.59 54.39
C GLU A 262 -35.90 -28.88 53.95
N ALA A 263 -36.34 -28.30 52.83
CA ALA A 263 -37.67 -28.57 52.26
C ALA A 263 -37.83 -30.03 51.79
N ALA A 264 -36.75 -30.67 51.30
CA ALA A 264 -36.73 -32.09 50.95
C ALA A 264 -36.76 -32.99 52.20
N LYS A 265 -36.08 -32.63 53.30
CA LYS A 265 -36.17 -33.33 54.59
C LYS A 265 -37.55 -33.23 55.23
N ALA A 266 -38.24 -32.09 55.11
CA ALA A 266 -39.61 -31.90 55.61
C ALA A 266 -40.63 -32.75 54.83
N LYS A 267 -40.40 -33.00 53.53
CA LYS A 267 -41.24 -33.88 52.70
C LYS A 267 -40.91 -35.37 52.81
N GLY A 268 -39.77 -35.74 53.40
CA GLY A 268 -39.33 -37.15 53.56
C GLY A 268 -39.92 -37.91 54.75
N LYS A 269 -40.73 -37.28 55.61
CA LYS A 269 -41.39 -37.91 56.77
C LYS A 269 -42.88 -38.20 56.53
N LYS A 270 -43.24 -38.83 55.40
CA LYS A 270 -44.51 -39.57 55.26
C LYS A 270 -44.43 -40.48 54.03
N GLY A 271 -44.41 -41.79 54.28
CA GLY A 271 -44.64 -42.79 53.22
C GLY A 271 -43.66 -43.95 53.19
N LYS A 272 -43.77 -44.88 54.15
CA LYS A 272 -43.31 -46.27 53.99
C LYS A 272 -44.39 -47.01 53.18
N GLY A 273 -44.07 -47.59 52.02
CA GLY A 273 -45.07 -48.35 51.24
C GLY A 273 -44.65 -48.92 49.88
N LYS A 274 -43.90 -50.04 49.91
CA LYS A 274 -44.11 -51.30 49.15
C LYS A 274 -44.25 -51.31 47.58
N ARG A 275 -43.26 -51.99 46.96
CA ARG A 275 -43.27 -52.90 45.76
C ARG A 275 -43.54 -52.35 44.34
N GLY A 276 -42.64 -52.70 43.40
CA GLY A 276 -42.93 -52.84 41.96
C GLY A 276 -41.67 -52.85 41.07
N LYS A 277 -41.49 -53.93 40.28
CA LYS A 277 -40.35 -54.25 39.39
C LYS A 277 -40.29 -53.40 38.09
N GLY A 278 -39.10 -53.33 37.48
CA GLY A 278 -38.86 -53.04 36.05
C GLY A 278 -37.52 -52.32 35.82
N GLN A 279 -36.39 -53.03 35.74
CA GLN A 279 -35.68 -53.49 34.53
C GLN A 279 -34.65 -52.48 33.92
N HIS A 280 -33.37 -52.90 34.01
CA HIS A 280 -32.22 -52.79 33.08
C HIS A 280 -31.77 -51.39 32.57
N SER A 281 -30.61 -50.88 33.05
CA SER A 281 -29.22 -51.00 32.50
C SER A 281 -28.89 -49.83 31.55
N ALA A 282 -27.76 -49.11 31.56
CA ALA A 282 -26.44 -49.20 32.20
C ALA A 282 -25.95 -47.75 32.49
N THR A 283 -25.29 -47.38 33.60
CA THR A 283 -23.85 -47.57 33.95
C THR A 283 -22.91 -47.25 32.77
N SER A 284 -21.90 -46.38 32.82
CA SER A 284 -21.37 -45.48 33.86
C SER A 284 -20.26 -44.65 33.19
N THR A 285 -20.05 -43.47 33.76
CA THR A 285 -18.91 -42.56 33.64
C THR A 285 -17.54 -43.22 34.00
N PRO A 286 -16.45 -42.47 34.19
CA PRO A 286 -15.56 -41.81 33.20
C PRO A 286 -14.08 -42.22 33.49
N THR A 287 -13.13 -41.37 33.08
CA THR A 287 -11.84 -41.07 33.77
C THR A 287 -10.54 -41.45 33.04
N ALA A 288 -9.86 -40.38 32.61
CA ALA A 288 -8.44 -40.03 32.77
C ALA A 288 -7.26 -40.90 32.29
N ALA A 289 -6.27 -40.11 31.86
CA ALA A 289 -4.82 -40.20 32.10
C ALA A 289 -3.95 -40.98 31.09
N GLY A 290 -2.85 -40.34 30.70
CA GLY A 290 -1.56 -41.02 30.54
C GLY A 290 -0.87 -40.90 29.18
N SER A 291 0.07 -39.95 29.10
CA SER A 291 1.48 -40.13 28.71
C SER A 291 1.93 -40.73 27.35
N ARG A 292 2.85 -39.95 26.73
CA ARG A 292 4.18 -40.33 26.16
C ARG A 292 4.32 -41.00 24.76
N GLN A 293 5.00 -40.25 23.87
CA GLN A 293 6.40 -40.46 23.36
C GLN A 293 6.71 -41.47 22.22
N GLY A 294 7.60 -41.06 21.30
CA GLY A 294 8.31 -41.84 20.24
C GLY A 294 8.04 -41.29 18.83
N GLY A 295 9.00 -40.80 18.01
CA GLY A 295 10.15 -41.52 17.37
C GLY A 295 9.63 -42.21 16.09
N GLU A 296 10.18 -42.13 14.86
CA GLU A 296 11.52 -41.94 14.30
C GLU A 296 11.42 -41.56 12.80
N ASP A 297 12.45 -40.86 12.30
CA ASP A 297 13.20 -40.94 11.02
C ASP A 297 12.62 -41.56 9.73
N ASP A 298 12.89 -40.91 8.59
CA ASP A 298 13.57 -41.57 7.46
C ASP A 298 14.21 -40.58 6.44
N ARG A 299 15.41 -40.95 5.97
CA ARG A 299 16.26 -40.29 4.96
C ARG A 299 16.18 -41.00 3.60
N ALA A 300 16.34 -40.26 2.50
CA ALA A 300 17.05 -40.60 1.24
C ALA A 300 17.08 -39.32 0.39
N ASP A 301 18.17 -38.69 -0.05
CA ASP A 301 19.39 -39.05 -0.80
C ASP A 301 19.27 -38.94 -2.35
N SER A 302 20.07 -37.98 -2.86
CA SER A 302 20.84 -37.90 -4.11
C SER A 302 20.26 -37.80 -5.53
N THR A 303 21.10 -37.10 -6.33
CA THR A 303 21.19 -36.95 -7.79
C THR A 303 20.28 -35.88 -8.41
N GLY A 304 20.73 -34.92 -9.23
CA GLY A 304 21.92 -34.82 -10.06
C GLY A 304 21.47 -34.81 -11.52
N ALA A 305 21.24 -33.63 -12.10
CA ALA A 305 21.21 -33.42 -13.55
C ALA A 305 21.35 -31.91 -13.83
N ALA A 306 22.35 -31.57 -14.64
CA ALA A 306 22.44 -30.32 -15.35
C ALA A 306 21.43 -30.39 -16.51
N ASP A 307 20.63 -29.35 -16.67
CA ASP A 307 19.95 -29.05 -17.92
C ASP A 307 20.09 -27.55 -18.15
N ASP A 308 20.65 -27.23 -19.33
CA ASP A 308 20.75 -25.91 -19.91
C ASP A 308 19.35 -25.34 -20.15
N ASP A 309 18.86 -24.52 -19.22
CA ASP A 309 17.70 -23.67 -19.45
C ASP A 309 18.20 -22.24 -19.73
N ASP A 310 18.19 -21.93 -21.02
CA ASP A 310 18.22 -20.58 -21.59
C ASP A 310 16.99 -19.81 -21.05
N GLN A 311 17.10 -19.29 -19.82
CA GLN A 311 16.06 -18.46 -19.22
C GLN A 311 16.04 -17.10 -19.92
N PRO A 312 14.92 -16.69 -20.56
CA PRO A 312 14.74 -15.32 -20.98
C PRO A 312 14.69 -14.41 -19.75
N ASP A 313 15.37 -13.27 -19.86
CA ASP A 313 15.42 -12.19 -18.86
C ASP A 313 13.99 -11.80 -18.43
N PRO A 314 13.62 -11.87 -17.13
CA PRO A 314 12.25 -11.62 -16.67
C PRO A 314 11.79 -10.17 -16.81
N ASN A 315 12.63 -9.27 -17.33
CA ASN A 315 12.31 -7.85 -17.52
C ASN A 315 11.99 -7.45 -18.97
N ASP A 316 12.14 -8.37 -19.92
CA ASP A 316 11.91 -8.12 -21.35
C ASP A 316 10.79 -9.03 -21.86
N GLU A 317 9.53 -8.76 -21.48
CA GLU A 317 8.36 -8.81 -22.38
C GLU A 317 7.22 -7.95 -21.78
N ASP A 318 6.62 -7.11 -22.62
CA ASP A 318 5.24 -6.64 -22.48
C ASP A 318 4.83 -5.80 -21.27
N SER A 319 5.49 -4.64 -21.11
CA SER A 319 4.82 -3.46 -20.53
C SER A 319 3.88 -2.77 -21.54
N ASP A 320 3.20 -3.55 -22.40
CA ASP A 320 2.00 -3.13 -23.15
C ASP A 320 0.75 -3.13 -22.27
N ALA A 321 0.97 -2.79 -21.00
CA ALA A 321 -0.06 -2.47 -20.05
C ALA A 321 -0.63 -1.08 -20.37
N LEU A 322 -1.49 -1.05 -21.37
CA LEU A 322 -2.85 -0.56 -21.17
C LEU A 322 -3.53 -1.32 -19.99
N LEU A 323 -2.90 -1.38 -18.80
CA LEU A 323 -3.55 -1.59 -17.51
C LEU A 323 -4.29 -0.30 -17.19
N LEU A 324 -5.30 -0.09 -18.03
CA LEU A 324 -6.40 0.81 -17.90
C LEU A 324 -7.08 0.43 -16.58
N ALA A 325 -7.18 1.42 -15.68
CA ALA A 325 -7.61 1.31 -14.30
C ALA A 325 -6.51 0.84 -13.34
N SER A 326 -5.93 1.81 -12.64
CA SER A 326 -5.27 1.59 -11.36
C SER A 326 -6.07 0.61 -10.48
N ALA A 327 -5.41 -0.13 -9.60
CA ALA A 327 -6.06 -0.92 -8.54
C ALA A 327 -7.18 -0.14 -7.83
N PHE A 328 -7.05 1.19 -7.78
CA PHE A 328 -8.06 2.15 -7.34
C PHE A 328 -9.37 2.16 -8.16
N ALA A 329 -9.31 2.10 -9.49
CA ALA A 329 -10.51 2.00 -10.33
C ALA A 329 -11.08 0.56 -10.35
N GLN A 330 -10.24 -0.47 -10.27
CA GLN A 330 -10.70 -1.87 -10.13
C GLN A 330 -11.41 -2.09 -8.78
N ARG A 331 -10.86 -1.59 -7.67
CA ARG A 331 -11.46 -1.71 -6.32
C ARG A 331 -12.69 -0.81 -6.13
N ALA A 332 -12.75 0.35 -6.80
CA ALA A 332 -13.97 1.16 -6.86
C ALA A 332 -15.10 0.47 -7.64
N ILE A 333 -14.78 -0.28 -8.69
CA ILE A 333 -15.75 -1.11 -9.44
C ILE A 333 -16.21 -2.31 -8.59
N GLU A 334 -15.31 -2.97 -7.87
CA GLU A 334 -15.65 -4.09 -6.97
C GLU A 334 -16.48 -3.65 -5.75
N SER A 335 -16.15 -2.50 -5.15
CA SER A 335 -16.95 -1.89 -4.07
C SER A 335 -18.38 -1.59 -4.53
N ARG A 336 -18.55 -1.16 -5.80
CA ARG A 336 -19.86 -0.93 -6.41
C ARG A 336 -20.62 -2.22 -6.72
N LYS A 337 -19.93 -3.32 -7.05
CA LYS A 337 -20.53 -4.66 -7.21
C LYS A 337 -21.01 -5.24 -5.87
N GLN A 338 -20.29 -5.03 -4.77
CA GLN A 338 -20.72 -5.48 -3.45
C GLN A 338 -21.92 -4.68 -2.91
N ALA A 339 -22.01 -3.38 -3.24
CA ALA A 339 -23.14 -2.53 -2.85
C ALA A 339 -24.45 -2.83 -3.62
N ASN A 340 -24.36 -3.42 -4.82
CA ASN A 340 -25.50 -3.73 -5.70
C ASN A 340 -25.91 -5.22 -5.68
N ASN A 341 -25.54 -5.98 -4.65
CA ASN A 341 -25.99 -7.37 -4.53
C ASN A 341 -27.21 -7.45 -3.57
N PRO A 342 -28.46 -7.33 -4.07
CA PRO A 342 -29.62 -7.59 -3.25
C PRO A 342 -29.66 -9.10 -2.97
N LYS A 343 -29.41 -9.48 -1.71
CA LYS A 343 -29.87 -10.78 -1.21
C LYS A 343 -31.39 -10.83 -1.39
N GLN A 344 -31.87 -11.56 -2.39
CA GLN A 344 -33.27 -11.99 -2.42
C GLN A 344 -33.40 -13.37 -1.75
N PRO A 345 -34.41 -13.57 -0.89
CA PRO A 345 -34.74 -14.87 -0.33
C PRO A 345 -35.49 -15.72 -1.36
N LYS A 346 -35.33 -17.04 -1.24
CA LYS A 346 -35.95 -18.08 -2.07
C LYS A 346 -37.47 -18.10 -1.93
N GLY A 347 -38.19 -18.34 -3.04
CA GLY A 347 -39.57 -18.85 -2.97
C GLY A 347 -40.40 -18.80 -4.26
N SER A 348 -40.61 -19.97 -4.86
CA SER A 348 -41.85 -20.42 -5.55
C SER A 348 -42.25 -19.89 -6.94
N THR A 349 -41.95 -20.73 -7.93
CA THR A 349 -42.65 -21.08 -9.20
C THR A 349 -44.13 -20.69 -9.40
N HIS A 350 -44.46 -19.96 -10.48
CA HIS A 350 -45.27 -20.37 -11.67
C HIS A 350 -45.64 -19.15 -12.59
N PRO A 351 -45.96 -19.33 -13.90
CA PRO A 351 -45.64 -18.36 -14.95
C PRO A 351 -46.89 -17.72 -15.63
N PRO A 352 -46.84 -17.17 -16.87
CA PRO A 352 -46.95 -15.74 -17.14
C PRO A 352 -48.26 -15.33 -17.87
N PHE A 353 -48.73 -14.11 -17.67
CA PHE A 353 -49.65 -13.45 -18.61
C PHE A 353 -49.32 -11.97 -18.74
N SER A 354 -49.11 -11.56 -19.98
CA SER A 354 -49.04 -10.19 -20.51
C SER A 354 -50.33 -9.95 -21.30
N PRO A 355 -50.64 -8.76 -21.86
CA PRO A 355 -50.33 -7.38 -21.49
C PRO A 355 -51.64 -6.56 -21.31
N PHE A 356 -51.56 -5.29 -20.91
CA PHE A 356 -52.16 -4.13 -21.60
C PHE A 356 -52.11 -2.89 -20.70
N GLN A 357 -51.41 -1.87 -21.20
CA GLN A 357 -51.59 -0.46 -20.81
C GLN A 357 -52.97 0.02 -21.27
N PRO A 358 -53.46 1.12 -20.70
CA PRO A 358 -53.38 2.38 -21.45
C PRO A 358 -52.45 3.43 -20.84
#